data_AF-A0A1F9SMK8-F1
#
_entry.id   AF-A0A1F9SMK8-F1
#
_cell.length_a   1.000
_cell.length_b   1.000
_cell.length_c   1.000
_cell.angle_alpha   90.00
_cell.angle_beta   90.00
_cell.angle_gamma   90.00
#
_symmetry.space_group_name_H-M   'P 1'
#
loop_
_entity.id
_entity.type
_entity.pdbx_description
1 polymer ?
#
loop_
_entity_poly.entity_id
_entity_poly.type
_entity_poly.pdbx_seq_one_letter_code
_entity_poly.pdbx_strand_id
1 'polypeptide(L)'
;MKLSAAVFTITLLAAPACAENWAPEVNAALVAAVEVPAVAAQANAAPRDGSNYSGAEELLIKEFAITAISMDIPETEVMRQGRYYTNAFCFEHALRLALGDLLENYSNPASPLARLLGEMGAPAKPSKAELKKARQKMLDLLNTPSSQISLVRPYALNQPLNGETVEENWIFFLRLDGSPYWSVVDRAGGKPVYTYGPVI
;
A
#
# COMPACT_ATOMS: atom_id res chain seq x y z
N MET A 1 -55.86 55.24 -60.41
CA MET A 1 -56.62 55.29 -59.14
C MET A 1 -55.60 55.18 -58.01
N LYS A 2 -55.31 56.29 -57.32
CA LYS A 2 -55.84 56.64 -55.97
C LYS A 2 -55.44 55.64 -54.86
N LEU A 3 -54.44 56.07 -54.08
CA LEU A 3 -54.27 56.03 -52.62
C LEU A 3 -54.69 54.80 -51.78
N SER A 4 -53.67 54.31 -51.04
CA SER A 4 -53.62 54.14 -49.57
C SER A 4 -54.18 52.92 -48.83
N ALA A 5 -53.33 52.51 -47.87
CA ALA A 5 -53.58 52.10 -46.48
C ALA A 5 -53.76 50.62 -46.13
N ALA A 6 -52.85 50.12 -45.29
CA ALA A 6 -53.10 49.56 -43.95
C ALA A 6 -51.75 49.04 -43.38
N VAL A 7 -51.09 49.79 -42.49
CA VAL A 7 -51.15 49.65 -41.01
C VAL A 7 -50.75 48.25 -40.53
N PHE A 8 -49.49 48.09 -40.15
CA PHE A 8 -49.03 47.02 -39.26
C PHE A 8 -48.66 47.64 -37.92
N THR A 9 -49.34 47.18 -36.88
CA THR A 9 -49.16 47.58 -35.49
C THR A 9 -47.86 47.01 -34.94
N ILE A 10 -47.01 47.89 -34.40
CA ILE A 10 -45.80 47.56 -33.65
C ILE A 10 -46.19 47.44 -32.17
N THR A 11 -45.93 46.29 -31.55
CA THR A 11 -45.82 46.18 -30.09
C THR A 11 -44.35 46.09 -29.72
N LEU A 12 -43.87 47.14 -29.05
CA LEU A 12 -42.59 47.21 -28.38
C LEU A 12 -42.55 46.21 -27.22
N LEU A 13 -41.46 45.48 -27.09
CA LEU A 13 -40.96 45.05 -25.78
C LEU A 13 -39.53 45.60 -25.63
N ALA A 14 -39.40 46.47 -24.63
CA ALA A 14 -38.19 47.16 -24.25
C ALA A 14 -37.14 46.20 -23.70
N ALA A 15 -35.89 46.40 -24.11
CA ALA A 15 -34.71 45.82 -23.48
C ALA A 15 -34.35 46.63 -22.21
N PRO A 16 -33.95 45.99 -21.10
CA PRO A 16 -33.31 46.70 -20.01
C PRO A 16 -31.81 46.86 -20.31
N ALA A 17 -31.36 48.11 -20.30
CA ALA A 17 -29.96 48.48 -20.23
C ALA A 17 -29.51 48.44 -18.77
N CYS A 18 -28.62 47.50 -18.42
CA CYS A 18 -27.74 47.59 -17.26
C CYS A 18 -26.41 46.92 -17.61
N ALA A 19 -25.43 47.72 -18.01
CA ALA A 19 -24.02 47.36 -17.89
C ALA A 19 -23.59 47.73 -16.46
N GLU A 20 -22.91 46.82 -15.75
CA GLU A 20 -21.75 47.12 -14.89
C GLU A 20 -21.22 45.84 -14.20
N ASN A 21 -19.93 45.57 -14.42
CA ASN A 21 -18.98 44.93 -13.49
C ASN A 21 -19.16 43.48 -13.05
N TRP A 22 -18.98 42.48 -13.94
CA TRP A 22 -18.71 41.10 -13.51
C TRP A 22 -17.61 40.43 -14.34
N ALA A 23 -16.41 41.01 -14.32
CA ALA A 23 -15.17 40.27 -14.52
C ALA A 23 -14.36 40.39 -13.22
N PRO A 24 -14.29 39.34 -12.37
CA PRO A 24 -13.45 39.41 -11.19
C PRO A 24 -11.99 39.29 -11.63
N GLU A 25 -11.26 40.39 -11.48
CA GLU A 25 -9.80 40.45 -11.54
C GLU A 25 -9.23 39.40 -10.58
N VAL A 26 -8.45 38.46 -11.14
CA VAL A 26 -7.66 37.50 -10.36
C VAL A 26 -6.53 38.27 -9.68
N ASN A 27 -6.80 38.81 -8.49
CA ASN A 27 -5.82 39.50 -7.68
C ASN A 27 -4.87 38.50 -7.00
N ALA A 28 -3.58 38.85 -6.92
CA ALA A 28 -2.53 38.00 -6.32
C ALA A 28 -2.78 37.60 -4.85
N ALA A 29 -3.75 38.23 -4.18
CA ALA A 29 -4.23 37.86 -2.85
C ALA A 29 -5.08 36.57 -2.81
N LEU A 30 -5.68 36.14 -3.94
CA LEU A 30 -6.45 34.89 -4.05
C LEU A 30 -5.57 33.63 -4.16
N VAL A 31 -4.26 33.78 -4.37
CA VAL A 31 -3.30 32.66 -4.48
C VAL A 31 -2.67 32.29 -3.14
N ALA A 32 -2.92 33.08 -2.08
CA ALA A 32 -2.28 32.92 -0.78
C ALA A 32 -3.07 32.08 0.25
N ALA A 33 -4.18 31.45 -0.13
CA ALA A 33 -5.06 30.72 0.79
C ALA A 33 -5.38 29.28 0.34
N VAL A 34 -4.44 28.60 -0.31
CA VAL A 34 -4.47 27.13 -0.35
C VAL A 34 -3.73 26.64 0.89
N GLU A 35 -4.44 26.60 2.01
CA GLU A 35 -4.01 25.78 3.14
C GLU A 35 -4.01 24.33 2.65
N VAL A 36 -2.81 23.80 2.39
CA VAL A 36 -2.62 22.36 2.26
C VAL A 36 -3.04 21.78 3.61
N PRO A 37 -4.11 20.97 3.69
CA PRO A 37 -4.46 20.37 4.96
C PRO A 37 -3.27 19.56 5.42
N ALA A 38 -2.78 19.87 6.63
CA ALA A 38 -1.74 19.13 7.30
C ALA A 38 -2.05 17.63 7.17
N VAL A 39 -1.07 16.86 6.70
CA VAL A 39 -1.13 15.39 6.64
C VAL A 39 -1.73 14.91 7.95
N ALA A 40 -2.91 14.30 7.88
CA ALA A 40 -3.61 13.78 9.04
C ALA A 40 -2.62 12.96 9.87
N ALA A 41 -2.60 13.21 11.18
CA ALA A 41 -1.83 12.42 12.13
C ALA A 41 -1.99 10.93 11.77
N GLN A 42 -0.86 10.22 11.67
CA GLN A 42 -0.86 8.79 11.39
C GLN A 42 -1.89 8.13 12.28
N ALA A 43 -2.89 7.51 11.63
CA ALA A 43 -3.89 6.76 12.34
C ALA A 43 -3.14 5.78 13.26
N ASN A 44 -3.40 5.90 14.56
CA ASN A 44 -3.19 4.81 15.50
C ASN A 44 -3.58 3.51 14.78
N ALA A 45 -2.72 2.49 14.81
CA ALA A 45 -2.92 1.20 14.14
C ALA A 45 -4.42 0.92 14.07
N ALA A 46 -4.96 0.93 12.84
CA ALA A 46 -6.40 0.92 12.61
C ALA A 46 -7.05 -0.13 13.52
N PRO A 47 -8.24 0.14 14.07
CA PRO A 47 -8.97 -0.87 14.82
C PRO A 47 -8.95 -2.18 14.02
N ARG A 48 -8.69 -3.31 14.68
CA ARG A 48 -8.70 -4.61 14.02
C ARG A 48 -10.15 -4.92 13.67
N ASP A 49 -10.58 -4.49 12.49
CA ASP A 49 -11.98 -4.42 12.07
C ASP A 49 -12.66 -5.80 11.88
N GLY A 50 -12.09 -6.88 12.43
CA GLY A 50 -12.54 -8.26 12.21
C GLY A 50 -12.54 -8.68 10.72
N SER A 51 -12.01 -7.82 9.84
CA SER A 51 -12.01 -7.99 8.40
C SER A 51 -10.75 -8.71 7.91
N ASN A 52 -9.68 -8.64 8.71
CA ASN A 52 -8.45 -9.38 8.47
C ASN A 52 -8.60 -10.84 8.85
N TYR A 53 -7.82 -11.69 8.19
CA TYR A 53 -7.78 -13.12 8.44
C TYR A 53 -7.28 -13.40 9.86
N SER A 54 -8.17 -13.92 10.71
CA SER A 54 -7.89 -14.19 12.12
C SER A 54 -6.67 -15.10 12.33
N GLY A 55 -6.47 -16.09 11.46
CA GLY A 55 -5.31 -16.97 11.50
C GLY A 55 -3.98 -16.25 11.26
N ALA A 56 -3.97 -15.18 10.46
CA ALA A 56 -2.79 -14.35 10.26
C ALA A 56 -2.45 -13.56 11.53
N GLU A 57 -3.47 -12.96 12.17
CA GLU A 57 -3.28 -12.19 13.40
C GLU A 57 -2.76 -13.08 14.53
N GLU A 58 -3.35 -14.26 14.68
CA GLU A 58 -2.95 -15.23 15.69
C GLU A 58 -1.49 -15.66 15.50
N LEU A 59 -1.10 -15.96 14.26
CA LEU A 59 0.26 -16.36 13.93
C LEU A 59 1.27 -15.25 14.24
N LEU A 60 1.00 -14.02 13.80
CA LEU A 60 1.87 -12.87 14.04
C LEU A 60 2.11 -12.63 15.53
N ILE A 61 1.06 -12.72 16.34
CA ILE A 61 1.13 -12.46 17.79
C ILE A 61 1.78 -13.63 18.52
N LYS A 62 1.30 -14.86 18.30
CA LYS A 62 1.72 -16.01 19.12
C LYS A 62 3.11 -16.53 18.76
N GLU A 63 3.47 -16.50 17.48
CA GLU A 63 4.73 -17.11 17.03
C GLU A 63 5.86 -16.08 16.86
N PHE A 64 5.52 -14.87 16.39
CA PHE A 64 6.52 -13.84 16.09
C PHE A 64 6.51 -12.67 17.07
N ALA A 65 5.58 -12.64 18.02
CA ALA A 65 5.39 -11.52 18.96
C ALA A 65 5.22 -10.16 18.26
N ILE A 66 4.57 -10.15 17.10
CA ILE A 66 4.25 -8.95 16.32
C ILE A 66 2.82 -8.53 16.65
N THR A 67 2.67 -7.39 17.32
CA THR A 67 1.37 -6.91 17.84
C THR A 67 0.89 -5.59 17.25
N ALA A 68 1.82 -4.74 16.79
CA ALA A 68 1.54 -3.36 16.37
C ALA A 68 1.52 -3.14 14.85
N ILE A 69 1.82 -4.17 14.04
CA ILE A 69 1.82 -4.06 12.57
C ILE A 69 0.42 -3.78 12.03
N SER A 70 0.32 -2.90 11.04
CA SER A 70 -0.91 -2.74 10.26
C SER A 70 -1.10 -3.95 9.32
N MET A 71 -2.32 -4.46 9.22
CA MET A 71 -2.65 -5.62 8.40
C MET A 71 -3.72 -5.29 7.37
N ASP A 72 -3.49 -5.69 6.12
CA ASP A 72 -4.46 -5.72 5.03
C ASP A 72 -4.44 -7.12 4.39
N ILE A 73 -5.01 -8.08 5.12
CA ILE A 73 -5.08 -9.49 4.73
C ILE A 73 -6.55 -9.91 4.88
N PRO A 74 -7.44 -9.50 3.94
CA PRO A 74 -8.86 -9.80 4.08
C PRO A 74 -9.11 -11.31 4.04
N GLU A 75 -9.94 -11.82 4.94
CA GLU A 75 -10.27 -13.26 4.98
C GLU A 75 -10.87 -13.75 3.65
N THR A 76 -11.73 -12.93 3.03
CA THR A 76 -12.33 -13.22 1.73
C THR A 76 -11.29 -13.38 0.62
N GLU A 77 -10.16 -12.67 0.71
CA GLU A 77 -9.06 -12.78 -0.24
C GLU A 77 -8.28 -14.08 -0.03
N VAL A 78 -7.94 -14.37 1.22
CA VAL A 78 -7.23 -15.61 1.59
C VAL A 78 -8.02 -16.82 1.08
N MET A 79 -9.33 -16.85 1.36
CA MET A 79 -10.23 -17.91 0.91
C MET A 79 -10.36 -17.96 -0.62
N ARG A 80 -10.42 -16.79 -1.28
CA ARG A 80 -10.47 -16.72 -2.74
C ARG A 80 -9.21 -17.32 -3.36
N GLN A 81 -8.03 -16.82 -3.01
CA GLN A 81 -6.77 -17.33 -3.55
C GLN A 81 -6.55 -18.81 -3.18
N GLY A 82 -6.95 -19.21 -1.97
CA GLY A 82 -6.91 -20.60 -1.51
C GLY A 82 -7.75 -21.55 -2.36
N ARG A 83 -8.90 -21.08 -2.88
CA ARG A 83 -9.82 -21.88 -3.69
C ARG A 83 -9.53 -21.86 -5.19
N TYR A 84 -9.12 -20.72 -5.73
CA TYR A 84 -8.97 -20.53 -7.18
C TYR A 84 -7.61 -20.97 -7.71
N TYR A 85 -6.58 -21.01 -6.87
CA TYR A 85 -5.22 -21.38 -7.28
C TYR A 85 -4.81 -22.71 -6.65
N THR A 86 -3.88 -23.41 -7.30
CA THR A 86 -3.31 -24.66 -6.77
C THR A 86 -2.41 -24.33 -5.59
N ASN A 87 -2.60 -25.01 -4.46
CA ASN A 87 -1.86 -24.78 -3.22
C ASN A 87 -1.34 -26.11 -2.67
N ALA A 88 -0.02 -26.24 -2.53
CA ALA A 88 0.60 -27.37 -1.84
C ALA A 88 0.46 -27.25 -0.31
N PHE A 89 0.28 -26.03 0.21
CA PHE A 89 0.12 -25.75 1.63
C PHE A 89 -0.82 -24.57 1.89
N CYS A 90 -1.27 -24.45 3.15
CA CYS A 90 -2.19 -23.40 3.58
C CYS A 90 -1.52 -22.02 3.69
N PHE A 91 -2.34 -20.98 3.71
CA PHE A 91 -1.90 -19.59 3.79
C PHE A 91 -0.98 -19.32 5.01
N GLU A 92 -1.29 -19.88 6.17
CA GLU A 92 -0.52 -19.70 7.40
C GLU A 92 0.89 -20.29 7.27
N HIS A 93 1.01 -21.42 6.57
CA HIS A 93 2.32 -21.99 6.26
C HIS A 93 3.11 -21.06 5.35
N ALA A 94 2.46 -20.52 4.30
CA ALA A 94 3.08 -19.54 3.41
C ALA A 94 3.56 -18.29 4.18
N LEU A 95 2.72 -17.74 5.05
CA LEU A 95 3.05 -16.58 5.87
C LEU A 95 4.22 -16.87 6.82
N ARG A 96 4.27 -18.07 7.42
CA ARG A 96 5.39 -18.49 8.27
C ARG A 96 6.70 -18.57 7.49
N LEU A 97 6.67 -19.11 6.27
CA LEU A 97 7.85 -19.15 5.39
C LEU A 97 8.30 -17.74 4.99
N ALA A 98 7.36 -16.87 4.63
CA ALA A 98 7.64 -15.47 4.27
C ALA A 98 8.30 -14.70 5.43
N LEU A 99 7.75 -14.80 6.64
CA LEU A 99 8.31 -14.17 7.83
C LEU A 99 9.65 -14.79 8.25
N GLY A 100 9.81 -16.10 8.10
CA GLY A 100 11.07 -16.79 8.33
C GLY A 100 12.17 -16.25 7.40
N ASP A 101 11.87 -16.16 6.10
CA ASP A 101 12.80 -15.60 5.11
C ASP A 101 13.14 -14.13 5.41
N LEU A 102 12.14 -13.30 5.70
CA LEU A 102 12.30 -11.89 6.08
C LEU A 102 13.27 -11.70 7.27
N LEU A 103 13.21 -12.58 8.27
CA LEU A 103 13.94 -12.44 9.54
C LEU A 103 15.30 -13.12 9.54
N GLU A 104 15.54 -14.08 8.65
CA GLU A 104 16.72 -14.95 8.69
C GLU A 104 17.55 -14.92 7.40
N ASN A 105 16.95 -14.61 6.25
CA ASN A 105 17.64 -14.60 4.96
C ASN A 105 18.14 -13.20 4.58
N TYR A 106 19.45 -13.09 4.41
CA TYR A 106 20.14 -11.87 3.95
C TYR A 106 20.95 -12.10 2.65
N SER A 107 20.74 -13.24 1.98
CA SER A 107 21.48 -13.59 0.75
C SER A 107 21.20 -12.63 -0.40
N ASN A 108 20.00 -12.07 -0.46
CA ASN A 108 19.63 -11.05 -1.42
C ASN A 108 20.02 -9.65 -0.88
N PRO A 109 20.89 -8.88 -1.56
CA PRO A 109 21.24 -7.52 -1.15
C PRO A 109 20.06 -6.56 -1.07
N ALA A 110 19.01 -6.79 -1.87
CA ALA A 110 17.79 -6.00 -1.85
C ALA A 110 16.81 -6.43 -0.74
N SER A 111 17.11 -7.50 0.02
CA SER A 111 16.28 -7.92 1.15
C SER A 111 16.33 -6.89 2.29
N PRO A 112 15.24 -6.74 3.05
CA PRO A 112 15.20 -5.78 4.16
C PRO A 112 16.23 -6.12 5.24
N LEU A 113 16.49 -7.40 5.51
CA LEU A 113 17.50 -7.82 6.49
C LEU A 113 18.92 -7.47 6.03
N ALA A 114 19.25 -7.68 4.75
CA ALA A 114 20.56 -7.29 4.20
C ALA A 114 20.76 -5.78 4.26
N ARG A 115 19.74 -4.99 3.94
CA ARG A 115 19.78 -3.53 4.05
C ARG A 115 20.02 -3.08 5.49
N LEU A 116 19.29 -3.66 6.44
CA LEU A 116 19.44 -3.38 7.86
C LEU A 116 20.85 -3.70 8.37
N LEU A 117 21.43 -4.83 7.92
CA LEU A 117 22.81 -5.19 8.22
C LEU A 117 23.80 -4.18 7.63
N GLY A 118 23.56 -3.72 6.41
CA GLY A 118 24.34 -2.66 5.77
C GLY A 118 24.31 -1.34 6.55
N GLU A 119 23.13 -0.91 7.00
CA GLU A 119 22.95 0.28 7.85
C GLU A 119 23.67 0.16 9.20
N MET A 120 23.75 -1.05 9.73
CA MET A 120 24.47 -1.34 10.98
C MET A 120 26.00 -1.37 10.80
N GLY A 121 26.49 -1.25 9.56
CA GLY A 121 27.91 -1.39 9.24
C GLY A 121 28.43 -2.81 9.42
N ALA A 122 27.56 -3.82 9.33
CA ALA A 122 27.96 -5.22 9.46
C ALA A 122 28.89 -5.62 8.30
N PRO A 123 29.86 -6.52 8.54
CA PRO A 123 30.70 -7.04 7.47
C PRO A 123 29.87 -7.86 6.48
N ALA A 124 30.39 -8.03 5.25
CA ALA A 124 29.72 -8.81 4.19
C ALA A 124 29.32 -10.24 4.64
N LYS A 125 30.04 -10.80 5.63
CA LYS A 125 29.66 -12.03 6.31
C LYS A 125 29.41 -11.73 7.80
N PRO A 126 28.17 -11.42 8.18
CA PRO A 126 27.84 -11.07 9.56
C PRO A 126 28.01 -12.26 10.50
N SER A 127 28.46 -11.98 11.71
CA SER A 127 28.52 -12.91 12.83
C SER A 127 27.11 -13.25 13.35
N LYS A 128 27.00 -14.35 14.12
CA LYS A 128 25.74 -14.72 14.77
C LYS A 128 25.19 -13.62 15.69
N ALA A 129 26.07 -12.84 16.33
CA ALA A 129 25.66 -11.74 17.21
C ALA A 129 25.04 -10.58 16.41
N GLU A 130 25.65 -10.23 15.26
CA GLU A 130 25.12 -9.19 14.36
C GLU A 130 23.78 -9.63 13.75
N LEU A 131 23.66 -10.88 13.31
CA LEU A 131 22.41 -11.44 12.82
C LEU A 131 21.31 -11.40 13.87
N LYS A 132 21.62 -11.75 15.13
CA LYS A 132 20.66 -11.66 16.22
C LYS A 132 20.21 -10.22 16.47
N LYS A 133 21.14 -9.27 16.43
CA LYS A 133 20.84 -7.84 16.62
C LYS A 133 20.01 -7.29 15.46
N ALA A 134 20.33 -7.66 14.23
CA ALA A 134 19.58 -7.28 13.03
C ALA A 134 18.17 -7.88 13.05
N ARG A 135 18.02 -9.16 13.40
CA ARG A 135 16.72 -9.80 13.60
C ARG A 135 15.87 -9.08 14.64
N GLN A 136 16.47 -8.70 15.78
CA GLN A 136 15.75 -7.96 16.81
C GLN A 136 15.28 -6.60 16.28
N LYS A 137 16.16 -5.83 15.64
CA LYS A 137 15.79 -4.54 15.04
C LYS A 137 14.73 -4.69 13.94
N MET A 138 14.74 -5.80 13.19
CA MET A 138 13.68 -6.12 12.22
C MET A 138 12.33 -6.41 12.90
N LEU A 139 12.33 -7.17 14.00
CA LEU A 139 11.13 -7.39 14.81
C LEU A 139 10.61 -6.09 15.43
N ASP A 140 11.50 -5.20 15.84
CA ASP A 140 11.14 -3.87 16.35
C ASP A 140 10.49 -3.03 15.25
N LEU A 141 11.02 -3.07 14.02
CA LEU A 141 10.42 -2.42 12.85
C LEU A 141 9.01 -2.97 12.56
N LEU A 142 8.86 -4.30 12.52
CA LEU A 142 7.55 -4.93 12.32
C LEU A 142 6.55 -4.56 13.42
N ASN A 143 7.03 -4.28 14.64
CA ASN A 143 6.24 -3.80 15.77
C ASN A 143 6.04 -2.28 15.78
N THR A 144 5.91 -1.65 14.61
CA THR A 144 5.53 -0.24 14.49
C THR A 144 4.20 -0.09 13.75
N PRO A 145 3.33 0.85 14.15
CA PRO A 145 2.08 1.15 13.43
C PRO A 145 2.30 1.65 12.00
N SER A 146 3.48 2.19 11.70
CA SER A 146 3.88 2.63 10.37
C SER A 146 4.25 1.47 9.45
N SER A 147 4.51 0.29 10.01
CA SER A 147 4.76 -0.92 9.24
C SER A 147 3.46 -1.60 8.86
N GLN A 148 3.45 -2.18 7.66
CA GLN A 148 2.28 -2.83 7.10
C GLN A 148 2.66 -4.18 6.51
N ILE A 149 1.81 -5.18 6.70
CA ILE A 149 1.79 -6.41 5.90
C ILE A 149 0.44 -6.53 5.19
N SER A 150 0.49 -6.87 3.91
CA SER A 150 -0.72 -7.06 3.10
C SER A 150 -0.58 -8.25 2.18
N LEU A 151 -1.69 -8.92 1.92
CA LEU A 151 -1.76 -9.94 0.88
C LEU A 151 -1.93 -9.24 -0.47
N VAL A 152 -1.02 -9.51 -1.41
CA VAL A 152 -1.14 -8.95 -2.75
C VAL A 152 -2.36 -9.53 -3.45
N ARG A 153 -3.10 -8.65 -4.11
CA ARG A 153 -4.33 -8.94 -4.83
C ARG A 153 -4.10 -8.72 -6.32
N PRO A 154 -4.80 -9.47 -7.20
CA PRO A 154 -4.81 -9.15 -8.63
C PRO A 154 -5.16 -7.67 -8.85
N TYR A 155 -4.41 -6.99 -9.72
CA TYR A 155 -4.66 -5.61 -10.15
C TYR A 155 -4.61 -4.53 -9.04
N ALA A 156 -4.03 -4.83 -7.86
CA ALA A 156 -3.80 -3.84 -6.82
C ALA A 156 -2.50 -3.04 -7.05
N LEU A 157 -2.35 -1.88 -6.40
CA LEU A 157 -1.16 -1.01 -6.53
C LEU A 157 0.16 -1.65 -6.04
N ASN A 158 0.09 -2.66 -5.18
CA ASN A 158 1.27 -3.25 -4.53
C ASN A 158 1.82 -4.47 -5.29
N GLN A 159 1.78 -4.45 -6.63
CA GLN A 159 2.29 -5.57 -7.43
C GLN A 159 3.79 -5.78 -7.20
N PRO A 160 4.27 -7.04 -7.23
CA PRO A 160 5.68 -7.37 -7.17
C PRO A 160 6.42 -6.87 -8.42
N LEU A 161 7.75 -6.72 -8.32
CA LEU A 161 8.55 -6.06 -9.36
C LEU A 161 9.14 -7.02 -10.41
N ASN A 162 9.30 -8.31 -10.10
CA ASN A 162 9.98 -9.25 -11.00
C ASN A 162 9.01 -10.11 -11.83
N GLY A 163 7.75 -9.68 -11.95
CA GLY A 163 6.72 -10.36 -12.74
C GLY A 163 6.08 -11.56 -12.05
N GLU A 164 6.26 -11.72 -10.74
CA GLU A 164 5.61 -12.75 -9.96
C GLU A 164 4.09 -12.57 -9.98
N THR A 165 3.36 -13.68 -10.09
CA THR A 165 1.90 -13.66 -10.18
C THR A 165 1.29 -14.33 -8.95
N VAL A 166 0.10 -13.87 -8.56
CA VAL A 166 -0.63 -14.45 -7.42
C VAL A 166 -1.21 -15.83 -7.75
N GLU A 167 -1.34 -16.16 -9.03
CA GLU A 167 -1.71 -17.46 -9.57
C GLU A 167 -0.69 -18.54 -9.17
N GLU A 168 0.60 -18.20 -9.25
CA GLU A 168 1.71 -19.13 -8.98
C GLU A 168 2.23 -19.01 -7.54
N ASN A 169 2.03 -17.86 -6.89
CA ASN A 169 2.66 -17.54 -5.62
C ASN A 169 1.67 -17.00 -4.59
N TRP A 170 1.94 -17.27 -3.31
CA TRP A 170 1.51 -16.40 -2.23
C TRP A 170 2.48 -15.24 -2.15
N ILE A 171 1.96 -14.01 -2.27
CA ILE A 171 2.79 -12.81 -2.31
C ILE A 171 2.35 -11.87 -1.20
N PHE A 172 3.29 -11.55 -0.32
CA PHE A 172 3.09 -10.63 0.79
C PHE A 172 3.81 -9.33 0.48
N PHE A 173 3.07 -8.23 0.41
CA PHE A 173 3.65 -6.90 0.35
C PHE A 173 3.89 -6.40 1.78
N LEU A 174 5.10 -5.96 2.04
CA LEU A 174 5.49 -5.34 3.30
C LEU A 174 5.87 -3.89 3.06
N ARG A 175 5.44 -3.00 3.97
CA ARG A 175 5.99 -1.65 4.08
C ARG A 175 6.71 -1.56 5.40
N LEU A 176 8.02 -1.35 5.36
CA LEU A 176 8.88 -1.23 6.54
C LEU A 176 9.56 0.13 6.49
N ASP A 177 9.27 0.99 7.46
CA ASP A 177 9.78 2.37 7.52
C ASP A 177 9.58 3.14 6.19
N GLY A 178 8.36 3.06 5.65
CA GLY A 178 7.99 3.67 4.36
C GLY A 178 8.53 2.97 3.12
N SER A 179 9.49 2.05 3.24
CA SER A 179 10.07 1.32 2.11
C SER A 179 9.25 0.08 1.73
N PRO A 180 8.97 -0.14 0.43
CA PRO A 180 8.23 -1.31 -0.02
C PRO A 180 9.12 -2.56 -0.16
N TYR A 181 8.58 -3.71 0.20
CA TYR A 181 9.20 -5.03 0.04
C TYR A 181 8.14 -6.06 -0.36
N TRP A 182 8.59 -7.17 -0.95
CA TRP A 182 7.75 -8.31 -1.31
C TRP A 182 8.41 -9.59 -0.83
N SER A 183 7.63 -10.43 -0.18
CA SER A 183 8.01 -11.81 0.13
C SER A 183 7.17 -12.75 -0.73
N VAL A 184 7.85 -13.59 -1.51
CA VAL A 184 7.24 -14.45 -2.51
C VAL A 184 7.42 -15.90 -2.09
N VAL A 185 6.31 -16.62 -2.04
CA VAL A 185 6.25 -18.02 -1.65
C VAL A 185 5.56 -18.81 -2.76
N ASP A 186 6.29 -19.71 -3.40
CA ASP A 186 5.74 -20.57 -4.45
C ASP A 186 4.65 -21.48 -3.90
N ARG A 187 3.45 -21.43 -4.49
CA ARG A 187 2.32 -22.24 -4.03
C ARG A 187 2.57 -23.73 -4.23
N ALA A 188 3.40 -24.13 -5.19
CA ALA A 188 3.76 -25.52 -5.43
C ALA A 188 4.87 -26.02 -4.49
N GLY A 189 5.58 -25.13 -3.79
CA GLY A 189 6.72 -25.46 -2.93
C GLY A 189 7.96 -25.97 -3.68
N GLY A 190 8.01 -25.82 -5.00
CA GLY A 190 9.14 -26.21 -5.83
C GLY A 190 10.26 -25.17 -5.87
N LYS A 191 9.94 -23.89 -5.62
CA LYS A 191 10.91 -22.80 -5.53
C LYS A 191 11.12 -22.35 -4.07
N PRO A 192 12.35 -21.98 -3.68
CA PRO A 192 12.59 -21.42 -2.36
C PRO A 192 11.88 -20.07 -2.20
N VAL A 193 11.51 -19.76 -0.96
CA VAL A 193 11.01 -18.43 -0.60
C VAL A 193 12.11 -17.40 -0.73
N TYR A 194 11.74 -16.20 -1.13
CA TYR A 194 12.66 -15.07 -1.18
C TYR A 194 11.92 -13.76 -0.92
N THR A 195 12.63 -12.84 -0.29
CA THR A 195 12.14 -11.50 0.05
C THR A 195 13.08 -10.45 -0.51
N TYR A 196 12.51 -9.42 -1.11
CA TYR A 196 13.27 -8.35 -1.77
C TYR A 196 12.54 -7.02 -1.71
N GLY A 197 13.27 -5.94 -1.91
CA GLY A 197 12.75 -4.58 -2.10
C GLY A 197 13.24 -3.98 -3.42
N PRO A 198 12.92 -2.71 -3.69
CA PRO A 198 13.44 -2.00 -4.84
C PRO A 198 14.98 -1.91 -4.74
N VAL A 199 15.64 -2.14 -5.87
CA VAL A 199 17.06 -1.85 -6.03
C VAL A 199 17.20 -0.34 -6.14
N ILE A 200 17.90 0.28 -5.19
CA ILE A 200 18.22 1.72 -5.17
C ILE A 200 19.66 1.90 -5.63
#